data_AF-A0A7C8QCX8-F1
#
_entry.id   AF-A0A7C8QCX8-F1
#
_cell.length_a   1.000
_cell.length_b   1.000
_cell.length_c   1.000
_cell.angle_alpha   90.00
_cell.angle_beta   90.00
_cell.angle_gamma   90.00
#
_symmetry.space_group_name_H-M   'P 1'
#
loop_
_entity.id
_entity.type
_entity.pdbx_description
1 polymer ?
#
loop_
_entity_poly.entity_id
_entity_poly.type
_entity_poly.pdbx_seq_one_letter_code
_entity_poly.pdbx_strand_id
1 'polypeptide(L)'
;MDATEPRPTFVPTSYPGILHHYTKDLTAFEFDSPALRSSSSNGNGGGKPNTLLFIAGLGDNLLTVPYVSDLVKTGWSVVQVLISSTANGWGTGTLTRDAKEIALCISYFKIQLSRPKVVVLGHSTGCQDIMHYLCRLEVSQQAHGQLDGAILQAPVSDREALAMMMGKETYERSWKHAQRLVKSGRGGDIMPAQITKEVFEAPCSAFRWYSLTSPNMDGEDDFFSSDIGEDILEGTFGAVVPAGTPLLVCYSGEDEFVPSTVDKEGLVGKWVRVCVRKGVNVDVKNSGVVKKATHNFAGCEGEVFEDFLGRVRRFLKVVEGGGKFGDGGDGTNTTAANATTATTTTITTTTVSGTGGLGGGLVSSKV
;
A
#
# COMPACT_ATOMS: atom_id res chain seq x y z
N MET A 1 -14.08 2.71 -28.57
CA MET A 1 -14.38 1.30 -28.21
C MET A 1 -15.29 0.74 -29.28
N ASP A 2 -14.81 -0.28 -29.99
CA ASP A 2 -15.58 -0.98 -31.02
C ASP A 2 -16.77 -1.69 -30.38
N ALA A 3 -17.95 -1.59 -30.99
CA ALA A 3 -19.21 -2.10 -30.45
C ALA A 3 -19.39 -3.62 -30.67
N THR A 4 -18.34 -4.31 -31.10
CA THR A 4 -18.36 -5.70 -31.58
C THR A 4 -17.77 -6.71 -30.58
N GLU A 5 -17.05 -6.25 -29.54
CA GLU A 5 -16.60 -7.10 -28.44
C GLU A 5 -17.77 -7.31 -27.46
N PRO A 6 -18.11 -8.56 -27.07
CA PRO A 6 -19.15 -8.80 -26.07
C PRO A 6 -18.71 -8.15 -24.76
N ARG A 7 -19.39 -7.05 -24.38
CA ARG A 7 -19.18 -6.41 -23.07
C ARG A 7 -19.23 -7.51 -22.01
N PRO A 8 -18.19 -7.66 -21.16
CA PRO A 8 -18.25 -8.63 -20.07
C PRO A 8 -19.55 -8.39 -19.30
N THR A 9 -20.41 -9.39 -19.24
CA THR A 9 -21.71 -9.29 -18.58
C THR A 9 -21.46 -9.00 -17.11
N PHE A 10 -21.78 -7.78 -16.68
CA PHE A 10 -21.80 -7.42 -15.28
C PHE A 10 -22.69 -8.41 -14.52
N VAL A 11 -22.10 -9.10 -13.54
CA VAL A 11 -22.83 -10.00 -12.64
C VAL A 11 -23.02 -9.24 -11.34
N PRO A 12 -24.27 -8.89 -10.95
CA PRO A 12 -24.53 -8.25 -9.67
C PRO A 12 -24.03 -9.14 -8.52
N THR A 13 -23.37 -8.55 -7.54
CA THR A 13 -22.86 -9.24 -6.34
C THR A 13 -23.27 -8.50 -5.07
N SER A 14 -23.24 -9.21 -3.94
CA SER A 14 -23.50 -8.66 -2.61
C SER A 14 -22.56 -9.32 -1.61
N TYR A 15 -22.00 -8.53 -0.71
CA TYR A 15 -21.06 -8.99 0.31
C TYR A 15 -21.49 -8.48 1.69
N PRO A 16 -21.57 -9.35 2.71
CA PRO A 16 -21.75 -8.91 4.09
C PRO A 16 -20.48 -8.21 4.59
N GLY A 17 -20.65 -7.25 5.51
CA GLY A 17 -19.54 -6.50 6.08
C GLY A 17 -19.97 -5.41 7.06
N ILE A 18 -19.00 -4.62 7.51
CA ILE A 18 -19.18 -3.48 8.40
C ILE A 18 -18.78 -2.22 7.64
N LEU A 19 -19.68 -1.23 7.58
CA LEU A 19 -19.34 0.09 7.08
C LEU A 19 -18.85 0.96 8.24
N HIS A 20 -17.59 1.38 8.16
CA HIS A 20 -16.96 2.29 9.11
C HIS A 20 -17.05 3.72 8.61
N HIS A 21 -17.33 4.66 9.50
CA HIS A 21 -17.06 6.08 9.29
C HIS A 21 -15.79 6.40 10.07
N TYR A 22 -14.67 6.55 9.36
CA TYR A 22 -13.36 6.80 9.98
C TYR A 22 -13.02 8.30 10.03
N THR A 23 -13.76 9.12 9.27
CA THR A 23 -13.85 10.57 9.45
C THR A 23 -15.33 11.00 9.39
N LYS A 24 -15.58 12.31 9.44
CA LYS A 24 -16.93 12.87 9.24
C LYS A 24 -17.51 12.52 7.86
N ASP A 25 -16.66 12.50 6.83
CA ASP A 25 -17.09 12.49 5.43
C ASP A 25 -16.54 11.29 4.63
N LEU A 26 -15.72 10.43 5.25
CA LEU A 26 -15.07 9.28 4.60
C LEU A 26 -15.42 7.96 5.30
N THR A 27 -15.58 6.92 4.47
CA THR A 27 -16.01 5.59 4.92
C THR A 27 -15.09 4.48 4.42
N ALA A 28 -15.10 3.36 5.13
CA ALA A 28 -14.34 2.17 4.76
C ALA A 28 -15.20 0.93 4.99
N PHE A 29 -15.20 0.00 4.05
CA PHE A 29 -16.02 -1.21 4.11
C PHE A 29 -15.15 -2.42 4.50
N GLU A 30 -15.34 -2.93 5.72
CA GLU A 30 -14.69 -4.14 6.23
C GLU A 30 -15.51 -5.37 5.83
N PHE A 31 -14.96 -6.23 4.98
CA PHE A 31 -15.63 -7.44 4.52
C PHE A 31 -15.82 -8.45 5.66
N ASP A 32 -16.96 -9.15 5.69
CA ASP A 32 -17.09 -10.31 6.57
C ASP A 32 -16.01 -11.34 6.23
N SER A 33 -15.34 -11.83 7.27
CA SER A 33 -14.25 -12.79 7.13
C SER A 33 -14.20 -13.71 8.34
N PRO A 34 -13.63 -14.92 8.21
CA PRO A 34 -13.38 -15.78 9.37
C PRO A 34 -12.59 -15.07 10.47
N ALA A 35 -11.58 -14.26 10.08
CA ALA A 35 -10.77 -13.47 11.01
C ALA A 35 -11.61 -12.50 11.84
N LEU A 36 -12.55 -11.79 11.18
CA LEU A 36 -13.46 -10.87 11.84
C LEU A 36 -14.43 -11.61 12.76
N ARG A 37 -15.04 -12.70 12.29
CA ARG A 37 -16.02 -13.48 13.07
C ARG A 37 -15.40 -14.13 14.32
N SER A 38 -14.20 -14.69 14.21
CA SER A 38 -13.48 -15.27 15.35
C SER A 38 -13.09 -14.23 16.42
N SER A 39 -12.88 -12.97 16.02
CA SER A 39 -12.60 -11.88 16.97
C SER A 39 -13.84 -11.43 17.75
N SER A 40 -15.04 -11.62 17.18
CA SER A 40 -16.32 -11.21 17.78
C SER A 40 -16.95 -12.29 18.66
N SER A 41 -16.67 -13.58 18.41
CA SER A 41 -17.30 -14.70 19.13
C SER A 41 -16.72 -14.98 20.51
N ASN A 42 -15.48 -14.56 20.80
CA ASN A 42 -14.84 -14.77 22.10
C ASN A 42 -15.01 -13.54 22.98
N GLY A 43 -16.20 -13.38 23.57
CA GLY A 43 -16.60 -12.30 24.48
C GLY A 43 -15.76 -12.15 25.77
N ASN A 44 -14.58 -12.77 25.86
CA ASN A 44 -13.60 -12.53 26.92
C ASN A 44 -12.16 -12.97 26.56
N GLY A 45 -11.70 -12.83 25.31
CA GLY A 45 -10.28 -13.10 24.99
C GLY A 45 -9.88 -13.40 23.55
N GLY A 46 -10.74 -13.22 22.55
CA GLY A 46 -10.32 -13.29 21.15
C GLY A 46 -9.51 -12.05 20.78
N GLY A 47 -8.27 -12.20 20.32
CA GLY A 47 -7.48 -11.07 19.84
C GLY A 47 -8.19 -10.34 18.69
N LYS A 48 -8.08 -9.00 18.65
CA LYS A 48 -8.50 -8.20 17.49
C LYS A 48 -7.76 -8.71 16.25
N PRO A 49 -8.40 -8.81 15.06
CA PRO A 49 -7.72 -9.36 13.90
C PRO A 49 -6.77 -8.32 13.31
N ASN A 50 -5.75 -8.80 12.62
CA ASN A 50 -4.90 -7.97 11.77
C ASN A 50 -5.72 -7.44 10.58
N THR A 51 -5.37 -6.27 10.06
CA THR A 51 -6.15 -5.55 9.04
C THR A 51 -5.32 -5.26 7.79
N LEU A 52 -5.87 -5.59 6.63
CA LEU A 52 -5.38 -5.25 5.31
C LEU A 52 -6.29 -4.17 4.71
N LEU A 53 -5.78 -2.95 4.60
CA LEU A 53 -6.46 -1.81 3.98
C LEU A 53 -6.20 -1.81 2.48
N PHE A 54 -7.24 -1.91 1.67
CA PHE A 54 -7.17 -1.88 0.22
C PHE A 54 -7.48 -0.47 -0.31
N ILE A 55 -6.56 0.08 -1.08
CA ILE A 55 -6.67 1.37 -1.78
C ILE A 55 -6.80 1.09 -3.28
N ALA A 56 -7.95 1.46 -3.85
CA ALA A 56 -8.27 1.21 -5.25
C ALA A 56 -7.61 2.24 -6.20
N GLY A 57 -7.65 1.98 -7.50
CA GLY A 57 -7.14 2.89 -8.52
C GLY A 57 -8.11 4.03 -8.84
N LEU A 58 -7.68 4.92 -9.72
CA LEU A 58 -8.51 5.98 -10.28
C LEU A 58 -9.67 5.34 -11.06
N GLY A 59 -10.86 5.93 -10.96
CA GLY A 59 -12.07 5.39 -11.56
C GLY A 59 -12.70 4.24 -10.77
N ASP A 60 -11.96 3.55 -9.92
CA ASP A 60 -12.50 2.46 -9.11
C ASP A 60 -13.42 2.98 -8.00
N ASN A 61 -14.45 2.20 -7.74
CA ASN A 61 -15.36 2.34 -6.61
C ASN A 61 -15.39 1.05 -5.77
N LEU A 62 -16.17 1.05 -4.70
CA LEU A 62 -16.42 -0.13 -3.89
C LEU A 62 -16.80 -1.33 -4.79
N LEU A 63 -16.09 -2.45 -4.64
CA LEU A 63 -16.33 -3.70 -5.39
C LEU A 63 -16.15 -3.64 -6.92
N THR A 64 -15.51 -2.60 -7.46
CA THR A 64 -15.17 -2.56 -8.91
C THR A 64 -13.92 -3.35 -9.27
N VAL A 65 -12.99 -3.52 -8.32
CA VAL A 65 -11.83 -4.40 -8.47
C VAL A 65 -12.24 -5.85 -8.17
N PRO A 66 -12.21 -6.79 -9.14
CA PRO A 66 -12.85 -8.10 -9.00
C PRO A 66 -12.34 -8.94 -7.83
N TYR A 67 -11.05 -8.85 -7.52
CA TYR A 67 -10.41 -9.74 -6.55
C TYR A 67 -10.44 -9.23 -5.09
N VAL A 68 -10.91 -7.99 -4.85
CA VAL A 68 -10.77 -7.36 -3.52
C VAL A 68 -11.46 -8.14 -2.42
N SER A 69 -12.65 -8.69 -2.67
CA SER A 69 -13.40 -9.49 -1.71
C SER A 69 -12.72 -10.83 -1.41
N ASP A 70 -11.95 -11.36 -2.35
CA ASP A 70 -11.24 -12.63 -2.20
C ASP A 70 -9.98 -12.51 -1.34
N LEU A 71 -9.49 -11.29 -1.06
CA LEU A 71 -8.37 -11.07 -0.15
C LEU A 71 -8.67 -11.55 1.28
N VAL A 72 -9.94 -11.75 1.67
CA VAL A 72 -10.31 -12.32 2.98
C VAL A 72 -9.73 -13.74 3.17
N LYS A 73 -9.43 -14.43 2.06
CA LYS A 73 -8.76 -15.73 2.04
C LYS A 73 -7.29 -15.67 2.51
N THR A 74 -6.74 -14.49 2.76
CA THR A 74 -5.44 -14.30 3.44
C THR A 74 -5.50 -14.65 4.93
N GLY A 75 -6.69 -14.67 5.53
CA GLY A 75 -6.88 -14.80 6.98
C GLY A 75 -6.74 -13.48 7.74
N TRP A 76 -6.56 -12.35 7.05
CA TRP A 76 -6.62 -11.01 7.63
C TRP A 76 -8.02 -10.41 7.42
N SER A 77 -8.39 -9.45 8.27
CA SER A 77 -9.57 -8.64 8.00
C SER A 77 -9.27 -7.70 6.84
N VAL A 78 -10.14 -7.66 5.82
CA VAL A 78 -9.93 -6.85 4.63
C VAL A 78 -10.89 -5.68 4.64
N VAL A 79 -10.36 -4.49 4.40
CA VAL A 79 -11.12 -3.25 4.39
C VAL A 79 -10.86 -2.53 3.07
N GLN A 80 -11.90 -2.30 2.27
CA GLN A 80 -11.79 -1.37 1.14
C GLN A 80 -12.01 0.06 1.63
N VAL A 81 -10.98 0.90 1.50
CA VAL A 81 -11.00 2.29 2.00
C VAL A 81 -11.53 3.20 0.89
N LEU A 82 -12.51 4.05 1.22
CA LEU A 82 -12.95 5.11 0.33
C LEU A 82 -12.31 6.42 0.77
N ILE A 83 -11.53 7.01 -0.13
CA ILE A 83 -10.92 8.34 -0.02
C ILE A 83 -11.65 9.32 -0.94
N SER A 84 -11.37 10.61 -0.81
CA SER A 84 -11.94 11.67 -1.65
C SER A 84 -11.67 11.46 -3.15
N SER A 85 -10.64 10.69 -3.51
CA SER A 85 -10.32 10.34 -4.91
C SER A 85 -11.08 9.14 -5.48
N THR A 86 -11.88 8.44 -4.67
CA THR A 86 -12.68 7.29 -5.13
C THR A 86 -13.63 7.68 -6.28
N ALA A 87 -13.90 6.74 -7.18
CA ALA A 87 -14.77 6.89 -8.34
C ALA A 87 -14.32 8.04 -9.26
N ASN A 88 -15.01 9.17 -9.27
CA ASN A 88 -14.66 10.33 -10.10
C ASN A 88 -13.88 11.42 -9.35
N GLY A 89 -13.64 11.25 -8.05
CA GLY A 89 -13.02 12.27 -7.21
C GLY A 89 -11.52 12.49 -7.44
N TRP A 90 -10.84 11.54 -8.11
CA TRP A 90 -9.40 11.59 -8.39
C TRP A 90 -9.03 12.71 -9.36
N GLY A 91 -9.92 13.13 -10.25
CA GLY A 91 -9.60 14.08 -11.32
C GLY A 91 -9.28 15.49 -10.79
N THR A 92 -9.83 15.84 -9.63
CA THR A 92 -9.53 17.09 -8.90
C THR A 92 -8.75 16.84 -7.61
N GLY A 93 -8.32 15.59 -7.40
CA GLY A 93 -7.56 15.17 -6.24
C GLY A 93 -6.06 15.44 -6.35
N THR A 94 -5.38 15.18 -5.24
CA THR A 94 -3.91 15.23 -5.16
C THR A 94 -3.45 14.07 -4.30
N LEU A 95 -2.32 13.46 -4.64
CA LEU A 95 -1.72 12.40 -3.82
C LEU A 95 -1.47 12.85 -2.37
N THR A 96 -1.19 14.13 -2.16
CA THR A 96 -1.02 14.68 -0.79
C THR A 96 -2.31 14.63 0.02
N ARG A 97 -3.46 14.93 -0.58
CA ARG A 97 -4.76 14.77 0.10
C ARG A 97 -5.00 13.29 0.41
N ASP A 98 -4.83 12.46 -0.59
CA ASP A 98 -5.18 11.04 -0.54
C ASP A 98 -4.32 10.30 0.48
N ALA A 99 -3.01 10.55 0.50
CA ALA A 99 -2.10 10.01 1.49
C ALA A 99 -2.41 10.48 2.93
N LYS A 100 -2.93 11.71 3.13
CA LYS A 100 -3.38 12.18 4.46
C LYS A 100 -4.66 11.46 4.90
N GLU A 101 -5.60 11.23 3.98
CA GLU A 101 -6.83 10.48 4.25
C GLU A 101 -6.52 9.00 4.56
N ILE A 102 -5.58 8.40 3.85
CA ILE A 102 -5.03 7.07 4.15
C ILE A 102 -4.39 7.05 5.55
N ALA A 103 -3.61 8.07 5.92
CA ALA A 103 -3.02 8.18 7.26
C ALA A 103 -4.10 8.21 8.36
N LEU A 104 -5.21 8.93 8.15
CA LEU A 104 -6.36 8.94 9.06
C LEU A 104 -7.00 7.55 9.19
N CYS A 105 -7.16 6.83 8.07
CA CYS A 105 -7.71 5.47 8.08
C CYS A 105 -6.80 4.49 8.82
N ILE A 106 -5.49 4.56 8.60
CA ILE A 106 -4.48 3.76 9.34
C ILE A 106 -4.63 4.02 10.85
N SER A 107 -4.64 5.29 11.27
CA SER A 107 -4.81 5.66 12.68
C SER A 107 -6.13 5.17 13.28
N TYR A 108 -7.23 5.21 12.50
CA TYR A 108 -8.52 4.70 12.94
C TYR A 108 -8.47 3.20 13.25
N PHE A 109 -7.98 2.37 12.31
CA PHE A 109 -7.91 0.93 12.53
C PHE A 109 -6.85 0.57 13.57
N LYS A 110 -5.65 1.15 13.51
CA LYS A 110 -4.56 0.80 14.43
C LYS A 110 -4.84 1.26 15.85
N ILE A 111 -5.19 2.54 16.05
CA ILE A 111 -5.31 3.14 17.39
C ILE A 111 -6.72 2.93 17.93
N GLN A 112 -7.72 3.48 17.23
CA GLN A 112 -9.08 3.57 17.77
C GLN A 112 -9.74 2.19 17.88
N LEU A 113 -9.52 1.31 16.88
CA LEU A 113 -9.99 -0.08 16.93
C LEU A 113 -8.97 -1.05 17.53
N SER A 114 -7.78 -0.56 17.91
CA SER A 114 -6.71 -1.35 18.51
C SER A 114 -6.34 -2.61 17.71
N ARG A 115 -6.30 -2.49 16.37
CA ARG A 115 -5.92 -3.61 15.50
C ARG A 115 -4.42 -3.89 15.64
N PRO A 116 -3.98 -5.15 15.82
CA PRO A 116 -2.58 -5.42 16.18
C PRO A 116 -1.61 -5.09 15.04
N LYS A 117 -1.99 -5.40 13.80
CA LYS A 117 -1.23 -5.09 12.59
C LYS A 117 -2.12 -4.43 11.54
N VAL A 118 -1.59 -3.42 10.86
CA VAL A 118 -2.23 -2.73 9.73
C VAL A 118 -1.26 -2.69 8.56
N VAL A 119 -1.66 -3.30 7.45
CA VAL A 119 -0.95 -3.29 6.17
C VAL A 119 -1.82 -2.58 5.14
N VAL A 120 -1.21 -1.81 4.24
CA VAL A 120 -1.90 -1.23 3.08
C VAL A 120 -1.57 -2.01 1.82
N LEU A 121 -2.56 -2.19 0.94
CA LEU A 121 -2.40 -2.73 -0.40
C LEU A 121 -2.98 -1.74 -1.39
N GLY A 122 -2.14 -1.27 -2.29
CA GLY A 122 -2.53 -0.38 -3.39
C GLY A 122 -2.73 -1.22 -4.63
N HIS A 123 -3.83 -0.97 -5.32
CA HIS A 123 -4.09 -1.49 -6.65
C HIS A 123 -3.93 -0.36 -7.66
N SER A 124 -3.26 -0.62 -8.78
CA SER A 124 -3.18 0.34 -9.88
C SER A 124 -2.64 1.70 -9.38
N THR A 125 -3.29 2.80 -9.68
CA THR A 125 -2.90 4.14 -9.22
C THR A 125 -3.05 4.33 -7.70
N GLY A 126 -3.76 3.46 -6.99
CA GLY A 126 -3.70 3.40 -5.52
C GLY A 126 -2.30 3.07 -5.01
N CYS A 127 -1.43 2.50 -5.86
CA CYS A 127 0.00 2.39 -5.58
C CYS A 127 0.70 3.75 -5.52
N GLN A 128 0.26 4.76 -6.29
CA GLN A 128 0.80 6.11 -6.25
C GLN A 128 0.49 6.77 -4.91
N ASP A 129 -0.75 6.62 -4.42
CA ASP A 129 -1.15 7.12 -3.10
C ASP A 129 -0.29 6.51 -1.98
N ILE A 130 -0.06 5.19 -2.04
CA ILE A 130 0.80 4.49 -1.09
C ILE A 130 2.25 4.92 -1.22
N MET A 131 2.80 5.01 -2.43
CA MET A 131 4.17 5.49 -2.62
C MET A 131 4.34 6.91 -2.12
N HIS A 132 3.36 7.78 -2.34
CA HIS A 132 3.37 9.14 -1.84
C HIS A 132 3.34 9.21 -0.31
N TYR A 133 2.51 8.38 0.33
CA TYR A 133 2.52 8.19 1.77
C TYR A 133 3.89 7.71 2.27
N LEU A 134 4.45 6.70 1.59
CA LEU A 134 5.70 6.05 1.97
C LEU A 134 6.93 6.91 1.70
N CYS A 135 6.93 7.87 0.78
CA CYS A 135 8.13 8.64 0.45
C CYS A 135 8.14 10.04 1.11
N ARG A 136 7.06 10.43 1.80
CA ARG A 136 6.91 11.76 2.42
C ARG A 136 6.71 11.64 3.92
N LEU A 137 7.77 11.94 4.67
CA LEU A 137 7.78 11.86 6.14
C LEU A 137 6.65 12.68 6.79
N GLU A 138 6.37 13.87 6.26
CA GLU A 138 5.31 14.76 6.75
C GLU A 138 3.91 14.13 6.72
N VAL A 139 3.68 13.20 5.78
CA VAL A 139 2.40 12.49 5.66
C VAL A 139 2.41 11.23 6.52
N SER A 140 3.47 10.42 6.44
CA SER A 140 3.56 9.18 7.23
C SER A 140 3.59 9.43 8.74
N GLN A 141 4.15 10.55 9.21
CA GLN A 141 4.11 10.96 10.62
C GLN A 141 2.68 11.23 11.13
N GLN A 142 1.71 11.55 10.27
CA GLN A 142 0.32 11.75 10.68
C GLN A 142 -0.36 10.45 11.13
N ALA A 143 0.15 9.30 10.68
CA ALA A 143 -0.25 8.01 11.20
C ALA A 143 0.61 7.56 12.40
N HIS A 144 1.38 8.47 13.00
CA HIS A 144 2.32 8.18 14.09
C HIS A 144 3.33 7.06 13.79
N GLY A 145 3.64 6.84 12.50
CA GLY A 145 4.55 5.77 12.06
C GLY A 145 4.01 4.34 12.24
N GLN A 146 2.68 4.16 12.26
CA GLN A 146 2.05 2.91 12.68
C GLN A 146 1.79 1.88 11.58
N LEU A 147 2.31 2.09 10.38
CA LEU A 147 2.11 1.16 9.27
C LEU A 147 3.05 -0.04 9.39
N ASP A 148 2.48 -1.26 9.44
CA ASP A 148 3.26 -2.50 9.60
C ASP A 148 3.73 -3.11 8.27
N GLY A 149 3.27 -2.61 7.13
CA GLY A 149 3.72 -3.05 5.81
C GLY A 149 2.90 -2.42 4.67
N ALA A 150 3.45 -2.51 3.46
CA ALA A 150 2.80 -2.03 2.24
C ALA A 150 2.97 -3.04 1.09
N ILE A 151 1.93 -3.15 0.26
CA ILE A 151 1.88 -4.01 -0.92
C ILE A 151 1.47 -3.15 -2.11
N LEU A 152 2.22 -3.23 -3.21
CA LEU A 152 1.88 -2.59 -4.48
C LEU A 152 1.45 -3.68 -5.48
N GLN A 153 0.20 -3.66 -5.93
CA GLN A 153 -0.30 -4.58 -6.95
C GLN A 153 -0.64 -3.83 -8.23
N ALA A 154 -0.07 -4.30 -9.36
CA ALA A 154 -0.09 -3.63 -10.65
C ALA A 154 0.29 -2.14 -10.59
N PRO A 155 1.44 -1.77 -9.97
CA PRO A 155 1.92 -0.39 -10.02
C PRO A 155 2.42 -0.07 -11.43
N VAL A 156 1.60 0.60 -12.25
CA VAL A 156 1.92 0.96 -13.64
C VAL A 156 2.04 2.47 -13.81
N SER A 157 2.73 2.89 -14.87
CA SER A 157 2.85 4.30 -15.22
C SER A 157 1.63 4.77 -16.01
N ASP A 158 0.86 5.69 -15.43
CA ASP A 158 -0.18 6.40 -16.20
C ASP A 158 0.41 7.18 -17.37
N ARG A 159 1.62 7.72 -17.21
CA ARG A 159 2.28 8.48 -18.27
C ARG A 159 2.50 7.62 -19.51
N GLU A 160 3.01 6.41 -19.32
CA GLU A 160 3.23 5.44 -20.40
C GLU A 160 1.93 4.84 -20.92
N ALA A 161 0.99 4.50 -20.03
CA ALA A 161 -0.34 3.99 -20.40
C ALA A 161 -1.11 5.00 -21.26
N LEU A 162 -1.17 6.27 -20.84
CA LEU A 162 -1.86 7.34 -21.54
C LEU A 162 -1.18 7.69 -22.87
N ALA A 163 0.16 7.65 -22.92
CA ALA A 163 0.88 7.82 -24.19
C ALA A 163 0.52 6.72 -25.21
N MET A 164 0.38 5.47 -24.74
CA MET A 164 -0.06 4.33 -25.55
C MET A 164 -1.52 4.47 -26.00
N MET A 165 -2.42 4.88 -25.10
CA MET A 165 -3.87 4.95 -25.37
C MET A 165 -4.29 6.13 -26.26
N MET A 166 -3.70 7.31 -26.08
CA MET A 166 -4.17 8.55 -26.72
C MET A 166 -3.63 8.77 -28.14
N GLY A 167 -2.56 8.06 -28.51
CA GLY A 167 -1.77 8.37 -29.69
C GLY A 167 -0.94 9.66 -29.54
N LYS A 168 0.17 9.72 -30.29
CA LYS A 168 1.22 10.74 -30.11
C LYS A 168 0.71 12.18 -30.14
N GLU A 169 -0.10 12.53 -31.14
CA GLU A 169 -0.53 13.93 -31.33
C GLU A 169 -1.47 14.40 -30.20
N THR A 170 -2.47 13.59 -29.85
CA THR A 170 -3.43 13.93 -28.79
C THR A 170 -2.75 13.98 -27.43
N TYR A 171 -1.86 13.01 -27.15
CA TYR A 171 -1.05 13.02 -25.93
C TYR A 171 -0.18 14.28 -25.83
N GLU A 172 0.57 14.62 -26.89
CA GLU A 172 1.42 15.81 -26.88
C GLU A 172 0.63 17.10 -26.69
N ARG A 173 -0.53 17.20 -27.35
CA ARG A 173 -1.41 18.36 -27.22
C ARG A 173 -1.97 18.49 -25.80
N SER A 174 -2.34 17.35 -25.18
CA SER A 174 -3.01 17.32 -23.88
C SER A 174 -2.08 17.80 -22.77
N TRP A 175 -0.88 17.21 -22.64
CA TRP A 175 0.04 17.59 -21.57
C TRP A 175 0.59 19.02 -21.77
N LYS A 176 0.83 19.47 -23.00
CA LYS A 176 1.26 20.86 -23.29
C LYS A 176 0.18 21.88 -22.91
N HIS A 177 -1.10 21.54 -23.09
CA HIS A 177 -2.20 22.39 -22.65
C HIS A 177 -2.24 22.48 -21.12
N ALA A 178 -2.18 21.33 -20.45
CA ALA A 178 -2.15 21.25 -18.99
C ALA A 178 -0.94 22.03 -18.41
N GLN A 179 0.24 21.88 -19.00
CA GLN A 179 1.46 22.60 -18.59
C GLN A 179 1.27 24.12 -18.66
N ARG A 180 0.67 24.65 -19.73
CA ARG A 180 0.42 26.09 -19.88
C ARG A 180 -0.50 26.61 -18.78
N LEU A 181 -1.57 25.87 -18.47
CA LEU A 181 -2.48 26.22 -17.40
C LEU A 181 -1.77 26.22 -16.05
N VAL A 182 -1.03 25.15 -15.71
CA VAL A 182 -0.22 25.06 -14.48
C VAL A 182 0.75 26.23 -14.36
N LYS A 183 1.56 26.50 -15.40
CA LYS A 183 2.54 27.61 -15.42
C LYS A 183 1.90 29.00 -15.31
N SER A 184 0.64 29.15 -15.70
CA SER A 184 -0.13 30.40 -15.56
C SER A 184 -0.87 30.55 -14.22
N GLY A 185 -0.65 29.63 -13.26
CA GLY A 185 -1.36 29.64 -11.98
C GLY A 185 -2.78 29.09 -12.04
N ARG A 186 -3.14 28.42 -13.13
CA ARG A 186 -4.48 27.87 -13.42
C ARG A 186 -4.52 26.34 -13.34
N GLY A 187 -3.68 25.75 -12.49
CA GLY A 187 -3.62 24.29 -12.31
C GLY A 187 -4.95 23.67 -11.84
N GLY A 188 -5.77 24.41 -11.10
CA GLY A 188 -7.07 23.96 -10.62
C GLY A 188 -8.18 23.95 -11.69
N ASP A 189 -7.95 24.54 -12.86
CA ASP A 189 -8.95 24.60 -13.92
C ASP A 189 -9.20 23.20 -14.51
N ILE A 190 -10.47 22.88 -14.78
CA ILE A 190 -10.83 21.62 -15.44
C ILE A 190 -10.38 21.66 -16.89
N MET A 191 -9.68 20.61 -17.30
CA MET A 191 -9.25 20.40 -18.67
C MET A 191 -10.47 20.30 -19.61
N PRO A 192 -10.40 20.84 -20.84
CA PRO A 192 -11.46 20.70 -21.82
C PRO A 192 -11.81 19.23 -22.08
N ALA A 193 -13.10 18.88 -22.04
CA ALA A 193 -13.57 17.51 -22.25
C ALA A 193 -13.17 16.94 -23.62
N GLN A 194 -12.98 17.79 -24.64
CA GLN A 194 -12.48 17.39 -25.96
C GLN A 194 -11.05 16.82 -25.93
N ILE A 195 -10.31 17.05 -24.84
CA ILE A 195 -8.96 16.52 -24.63
C ILE A 195 -9.01 15.26 -23.78
N THR A 196 -9.89 15.20 -22.77
CA THR A 196 -9.83 14.18 -21.72
C THR A 196 -10.89 13.08 -21.84
N LYS A 197 -12.06 13.37 -22.42
CA LYS A 197 -13.25 12.49 -22.35
C LYS A 197 -13.09 11.16 -23.09
N GLU A 198 -12.22 11.10 -24.09
CA GLU A 198 -11.91 9.85 -24.80
C GLU A 198 -11.09 8.88 -23.95
N VAL A 199 -10.47 9.38 -22.88
CA VAL A 199 -9.64 8.61 -21.94
C VAL A 199 -10.38 8.38 -20.63
N PHE A 200 -10.90 9.46 -20.03
CA PHE A 200 -11.53 9.43 -18.72
C PHE A 200 -12.85 10.20 -18.75
N GLU A 201 -13.91 9.61 -18.19
CA GLU A 201 -15.20 10.30 -18.03
C GLU A 201 -15.17 11.36 -16.93
N ALA A 202 -14.31 11.19 -15.91
CA ALA A 202 -14.21 12.10 -14.79
C ALA A 202 -13.60 13.46 -15.21
N PRO A 203 -14.14 14.60 -14.72
CA PRO A 203 -13.50 15.90 -14.89
C PRO A 203 -12.10 15.91 -14.26
N CYS A 204 -11.09 16.27 -15.05
CA CYS A 204 -9.71 16.29 -14.58
C CYS A 204 -9.16 17.71 -14.58
N SER A 205 -8.59 18.15 -13.45
CA SER A 205 -7.90 19.43 -13.35
C SER A 205 -6.62 19.44 -14.21
N ALA A 206 -6.16 20.62 -14.63
CA ALA A 206 -4.93 20.76 -15.38
C ALA A 206 -3.71 20.26 -14.59
N PHE A 207 -3.69 20.47 -13.27
CA PHE A 207 -2.65 19.96 -12.39
C PHE A 207 -2.62 18.43 -12.41
N ARG A 208 -3.76 17.77 -12.13
CA ARG A 208 -3.84 16.31 -12.10
C ARG A 208 -3.50 15.71 -13.47
N TRP A 209 -4.04 16.28 -14.55
CA TRP A 209 -3.73 15.83 -15.90
C TRP A 209 -2.25 15.97 -16.23
N TYR A 210 -1.63 17.11 -15.91
CA TYR A 210 -0.20 17.31 -16.13
C TYR A 210 0.64 16.31 -15.32
N SER A 211 0.26 16.09 -14.06
CA SER A 211 0.93 15.16 -13.17
C SER A 211 0.92 13.71 -13.69
N LEU A 212 -0.18 13.28 -14.32
CA LEU A 212 -0.33 11.98 -14.98
C LEU A 212 0.38 11.85 -16.33
N THR A 213 0.57 12.96 -17.06
CA THR A 213 0.94 12.93 -18.49
C THR A 213 2.25 13.64 -18.83
N SER A 214 2.92 14.28 -17.88
CA SER A 214 4.13 15.03 -18.21
C SER A 214 5.26 14.11 -18.63
N PRO A 215 5.82 14.25 -19.85
CA PRO A 215 7.00 13.50 -20.27
C PRO A 215 8.29 14.00 -19.62
N ASN A 216 8.24 15.09 -18.84
CA ASN A 216 9.41 15.72 -18.26
C ASN A 216 9.79 15.14 -16.89
N MET A 217 9.08 14.12 -16.39
CA MET A 217 9.25 13.53 -15.06
C MET A 217 9.14 14.57 -13.91
N ASP A 218 8.35 15.62 -14.13
CA ASP A 218 8.10 16.70 -13.15
C ASP A 218 6.65 16.70 -12.62
N GLY A 219 5.89 15.65 -12.94
CA GLY A 219 4.60 15.34 -12.33
C GLY A 219 4.77 14.61 -10.99
N GLU A 220 3.80 14.75 -10.09
CA GLU A 220 3.85 14.10 -8.77
C GLU A 220 3.49 12.60 -8.81
N ASP A 221 2.84 12.12 -9.89
CA ASP A 221 2.32 10.75 -9.98
C ASP A 221 3.30 9.73 -10.58
N ASP A 222 4.40 10.20 -11.18
CA ASP A 222 5.28 9.34 -11.98
C ASP A 222 6.31 8.58 -11.12
N PHE A 223 5.85 7.53 -10.45
CA PHE A 223 6.70 6.62 -9.67
C PHE A 223 7.20 5.40 -10.46
N PHE A 224 6.50 5.06 -11.55
CA PHE A 224 6.56 3.70 -12.13
C PHE A 224 6.96 3.66 -13.60
N SER A 225 7.26 4.80 -14.24
CA SER A 225 7.68 4.79 -15.65
C SER A 225 8.95 4.00 -15.86
N SER A 226 9.00 3.25 -16.97
CA SER A 226 10.07 2.29 -17.25
C SER A 226 11.44 2.96 -17.45
N ASP A 227 11.45 4.20 -17.91
CA ASP A 227 12.63 5.02 -18.20
C ASP A 227 13.15 5.86 -17.01
N ILE A 228 12.52 5.79 -15.83
CA ILE A 228 13.00 6.49 -14.63
C ILE A 228 14.37 5.93 -14.23
N GLY A 229 15.34 6.83 -14.07
CA GLY A 229 16.69 6.51 -13.62
C GLY A 229 16.75 6.06 -12.16
N GLU A 230 17.74 5.23 -11.82
CA GLU A 230 17.90 4.75 -10.44
C GLU A 230 18.17 5.88 -9.45
N ASP A 231 18.74 7.00 -9.88
CA ASP A 231 18.96 8.22 -9.08
C ASP A 231 17.66 8.86 -8.60
N ILE A 232 16.64 8.93 -9.47
CA ILE A 232 15.30 9.40 -9.10
C ILE A 232 14.62 8.37 -8.18
N LEU A 233 14.75 7.07 -8.50
CA LEU A 233 14.16 6.00 -7.69
C LEU A 233 14.72 5.94 -6.27
N GLU A 234 15.95 6.40 -6.03
CA GLU A 234 16.49 6.52 -4.67
C GLU A 234 15.68 7.48 -3.79
N GLY A 235 15.05 8.50 -4.38
CA GLY A 235 14.15 9.43 -3.70
C GLY A 235 12.73 8.89 -3.47
N THR A 236 12.41 7.71 -4.04
CA THR A 236 11.11 7.06 -3.90
C THR A 236 11.24 5.68 -3.29
N PHE A 237 11.48 4.64 -4.09
CA PHE A 237 11.74 3.27 -3.63
C PHE A 237 12.91 3.17 -2.64
N GLY A 238 13.88 4.08 -2.74
CA GLY A 238 15.01 4.18 -1.80
C GLY A 238 14.73 5.00 -0.53
N ALA A 239 13.56 5.62 -0.42
CA ALA A 239 13.21 6.58 0.63
C ALA A 239 11.93 6.19 1.41
N VAL A 240 11.61 4.89 1.43
CA VAL A 240 10.42 4.36 2.13
C VAL A 240 10.48 4.65 3.63
N VAL A 241 9.45 5.34 4.11
CA VAL A 241 9.17 5.69 5.49
C VAL A 241 7.75 5.26 5.88
N PRO A 242 7.48 4.94 7.16
CA PRO A 242 8.41 4.89 8.29
C PRO A 242 9.56 3.90 8.08
N ALA A 243 10.73 4.19 8.64
CA ALA A 243 11.91 3.37 8.43
C ALA A 243 11.66 1.92 8.88
N GLY A 244 12.00 0.96 8.02
CA GLY A 244 11.81 -0.46 8.29
C GLY A 244 10.42 -1.00 7.94
N THR A 245 9.49 -0.19 7.41
CA THR A 245 8.22 -0.67 6.87
C THR A 245 8.46 -1.68 5.75
N PRO A 246 7.98 -2.94 5.89
CA PRO A 246 8.05 -3.95 4.86
C PRO A 246 7.34 -3.55 3.56
N LEU A 247 7.94 -3.85 2.41
CA LEU A 247 7.37 -3.59 1.08
C LEU A 247 7.30 -4.87 0.23
N LEU A 248 6.16 -5.12 -0.41
CA LEU A 248 5.99 -6.15 -1.44
C LEU A 248 5.54 -5.51 -2.75
N VAL A 249 6.16 -5.90 -3.87
CA VAL A 249 5.78 -5.43 -5.22
C VAL A 249 5.31 -6.59 -6.09
N CYS A 250 4.04 -6.59 -6.49
CA CYS A 250 3.42 -7.58 -7.34
C CYS A 250 2.99 -6.93 -8.67
N TYR A 251 3.82 -7.06 -9.71
CA TYR A 251 3.54 -6.51 -11.04
C TYR A 251 2.75 -7.51 -11.90
N SER A 252 1.82 -7.05 -12.74
CA SER A 252 0.99 -7.92 -13.56
C SER A 252 1.66 -8.25 -14.91
N GLY A 253 1.83 -9.54 -15.20
CA GLY A 253 2.59 -10.01 -16.37
C GLY A 253 1.93 -9.72 -17.72
N GLU A 254 0.61 -9.84 -17.80
CA GLU A 254 -0.22 -9.54 -18.98
C GLU A 254 -1.03 -8.24 -18.79
N ASP A 255 -0.52 -7.32 -17.99
CA ASP A 255 -1.13 -6.01 -17.76
C ASP A 255 -1.32 -5.22 -19.06
N GLU A 256 -2.58 -4.93 -19.39
CA GLU A 256 -3.04 -4.26 -20.60
C GLU A 256 -2.74 -2.76 -20.65
N PHE A 257 -2.33 -2.15 -19.53
CA PHE A 257 -1.95 -0.74 -19.46
C PHE A 257 -0.44 -0.52 -19.62
N VAL A 258 0.34 -1.60 -19.81
CA VAL A 258 1.79 -1.52 -19.93
C VAL A 258 2.21 -1.76 -21.37
N PRO A 259 3.00 -0.85 -21.99
CA PRO A 259 3.50 -1.07 -23.35
C PRO A 259 4.28 -2.38 -23.46
N SER A 260 4.05 -3.13 -24.54
CA SER A 260 4.70 -4.43 -24.77
C SER A 260 6.22 -4.36 -24.92
N THR A 261 6.76 -3.15 -25.14
CA THR A 261 8.20 -2.87 -25.20
C THR A 261 8.87 -2.81 -23.83
N VAL A 262 8.11 -2.74 -22.74
CA VAL A 262 8.65 -2.65 -21.37
C VAL A 262 9.11 -4.03 -20.91
N ASP A 263 10.37 -4.13 -20.49
CA ASP A 263 10.92 -5.27 -19.75
C ASP A 263 10.39 -5.24 -18.30
N LYS A 264 9.26 -5.91 -18.05
CA LYS A 264 8.56 -5.89 -16.74
C LYS A 264 9.42 -6.51 -15.64
N GLU A 265 10.09 -7.61 -15.91
CA GLU A 265 11.02 -8.26 -14.98
C GLU A 265 12.21 -7.37 -14.65
N GLY A 266 12.83 -6.76 -15.66
CA GLY A 266 13.92 -5.81 -15.48
C GLY A 266 13.51 -4.56 -14.71
N LEU A 267 12.30 -4.06 -14.96
CA LEU A 267 11.71 -2.90 -14.27
C LEU A 267 11.49 -3.18 -12.78
N VAL A 268 10.79 -4.25 -12.42
CA VAL A 268 10.58 -4.61 -11.00
C VAL A 268 11.91 -4.94 -10.33
N GLY A 269 12.81 -5.62 -11.03
CA GLY A 269 14.16 -5.88 -10.57
C GLY A 269 14.93 -4.60 -10.25
N LYS A 270 14.78 -3.55 -11.06
CA LYS A 270 15.37 -2.22 -10.81
C LYS A 270 14.86 -1.62 -9.51
N TRP A 271 13.55 -1.61 -9.28
CA TRP A 271 12.97 -1.09 -8.03
C TRP A 271 13.45 -1.86 -6.80
N VAL A 272 13.41 -3.19 -6.83
CA VAL A 272 13.85 -4.04 -5.72
C VAL A 272 15.35 -3.82 -5.42
N ARG A 273 16.20 -3.69 -6.46
CA ARG A 273 17.62 -3.39 -6.28
C ARG A 273 17.85 -2.03 -5.60
N VAL A 274 17.10 -0.99 -6.00
CA VAL A 274 17.16 0.32 -5.35
C VAL A 274 16.77 0.22 -3.87
N CYS A 275 15.67 -0.47 -3.55
CA CYS A 275 15.25 -0.72 -2.18
C CYS A 275 16.37 -1.38 -1.36
N VAL A 276 16.93 -2.50 -1.83
CA VAL A 276 18.01 -3.24 -1.14
C VAL A 276 19.22 -2.35 -0.93
N ARG A 277 19.69 -1.66 -1.98
CA ARG A 277 20.86 -0.76 -1.91
C ARG A 277 20.67 0.38 -0.90
N LYS A 278 19.45 0.86 -0.71
CA LYS A 278 19.11 1.94 0.22
C LYS A 278 18.63 1.44 1.59
N GLY A 279 18.70 0.14 1.84
CA GLY A 279 18.34 -0.48 3.13
C GLY A 279 16.83 -0.50 3.41
N VAL A 280 15.99 -0.38 2.38
CA VAL A 280 14.54 -0.55 2.50
C VAL A 280 14.21 -2.03 2.68
N ASN A 281 13.29 -2.30 3.61
CA ASN A 281 12.85 -3.63 4.01
C ASN A 281 11.92 -4.26 2.94
N VAL A 282 12.45 -4.59 1.76
CA VAL A 282 11.67 -5.15 0.65
C VAL A 282 11.67 -6.68 0.69
N ASP A 283 10.51 -7.30 0.45
CA ASP A 283 10.40 -8.75 0.25
C ASP A 283 10.96 -9.13 -1.12
N VAL A 284 12.29 -9.29 -1.20
CA VAL A 284 13.01 -9.65 -2.43
C VAL A 284 12.50 -10.97 -3.02
N LYS A 285 12.12 -11.92 -2.17
CA LYS A 285 11.75 -13.28 -2.60
C LYS A 285 10.38 -13.31 -3.28
N ASN A 286 9.42 -12.54 -2.78
CA ASN A 286 8.06 -12.56 -3.31
C ASN A 286 7.74 -11.40 -4.25
N SER A 287 8.54 -10.32 -4.23
CA SER A 287 8.39 -9.22 -5.18
C SER A 287 8.76 -9.67 -6.60
N GLY A 288 7.98 -9.25 -7.60
CA GLY A 288 8.21 -9.63 -8.99
C GLY A 288 6.96 -9.57 -9.85
N VAL A 289 7.06 -10.17 -11.03
CA VAL A 289 5.95 -10.29 -11.99
C VAL A 289 5.12 -11.54 -11.63
N VAL A 290 3.80 -11.34 -11.52
CA VAL A 290 2.79 -12.42 -11.48
C VAL A 290 2.45 -12.77 -12.93
N LYS A 291 2.94 -13.93 -13.37
CA LYS A 291 2.81 -14.36 -14.78
C LYS A 291 1.34 -14.49 -15.18
N LYS A 292 1.03 -14.10 -16.41
CA LYS A 292 -0.33 -14.10 -16.98
C LYS A 292 -1.37 -13.22 -16.29
N ALA A 293 -1.00 -12.48 -15.24
CA ALA A 293 -1.96 -11.61 -14.57
C ALA A 293 -2.29 -10.39 -15.44
N THR A 294 -3.57 -10.17 -15.70
CA THR A 294 -4.09 -8.88 -16.19
C THR A 294 -4.04 -7.82 -15.09
N HIS A 295 -4.32 -6.56 -15.42
CA HIS A 295 -4.17 -5.44 -14.49
C HIS A 295 -4.88 -5.65 -13.14
N ASN A 296 -6.13 -6.10 -13.20
CA ASN A 296 -7.00 -6.34 -12.04
C ASN A 296 -7.41 -7.81 -11.89
N PHE A 297 -6.67 -8.74 -12.51
CA PHE A 297 -6.97 -10.17 -12.57
C PHE A 297 -8.31 -10.55 -13.24
N ALA A 298 -9.00 -9.62 -13.92
CA ALA A 298 -10.19 -9.96 -14.69
C ALA A 298 -9.83 -10.99 -15.78
N GLY A 299 -10.66 -12.04 -15.89
CA GLY A 299 -10.48 -13.11 -16.88
C GLY A 299 -9.31 -14.06 -16.61
N CYS A 300 -8.56 -13.88 -15.52
CA CYS A 300 -7.43 -14.75 -15.20
C CYS A 300 -7.88 -16.14 -14.72
N GLU A 301 -7.07 -17.15 -15.01
CA GLU A 301 -7.21 -18.49 -14.43
C GLU A 301 -6.99 -18.43 -12.90
N GLY A 302 -7.68 -19.29 -12.14
CA GLY A 302 -7.59 -19.29 -10.68
C GLY A 302 -6.17 -19.47 -10.14
N GLU A 303 -5.30 -20.20 -10.86
CA GLU A 303 -3.89 -20.38 -10.48
C GLU A 303 -3.08 -19.06 -10.48
N VAL A 304 -3.43 -18.13 -11.37
CA VAL A 304 -2.74 -16.83 -11.50
C VAL A 304 -3.04 -15.97 -10.27
N PHE A 305 -4.31 -15.94 -9.87
CA PHE A 305 -4.71 -15.26 -8.64
C PHE A 305 -4.14 -15.94 -7.39
N GLU A 306 -4.07 -17.27 -7.35
CA GLU A 306 -3.46 -17.98 -6.21
C GLU A 306 -1.94 -17.78 -6.09
N ASP A 307 -1.20 -17.53 -7.18
CA ASP A 307 0.21 -17.08 -7.08
C ASP A 307 0.28 -15.74 -6.34
N PHE A 308 -0.49 -14.75 -6.80
CA PHE A 308 -0.56 -13.43 -6.16
C PHE A 308 -0.97 -13.54 -4.68
N LEU A 309 -2.08 -14.22 -4.40
CA LEU A 309 -2.59 -14.41 -3.05
C LEU A 309 -1.60 -15.17 -2.16
N GLY A 310 -0.88 -16.14 -2.73
CA GLY A 310 0.21 -16.86 -2.08
C GLY A 310 1.37 -15.94 -1.67
N ARG A 311 1.77 -15.00 -2.54
CA ARG A 311 2.79 -13.98 -2.22
C ARG A 311 2.33 -13.07 -1.08
N VAL A 312 1.09 -12.57 -1.17
CA VAL A 312 0.47 -11.74 -0.12
C VAL A 312 0.44 -12.49 1.22
N ARG A 313 -0.02 -13.75 1.25
CA ARG A 313 -0.04 -14.57 2.48
C ARG A 313 1.34 -14.73 3.10
N ARG A 314 2.37 -15.02 2.29
CA ARG A 314 3.75 -15.17 2.78
C ARG A 314 4.30 -13.88 3.36
N PHE A 315 4.04 -12.75 2.70
CA PHE A 315 4.42 -11.43 3.18
C PHE A 315 3.73 -11.10 4.51
N LEU A 316 2.41 -11.23 4.58
CA LEU A 316 1.61 -10.95 5.78
C LEU A 316 2.04 -11.81 6.97
N LYS A 317 2.40 -13.08 6.75
CA LYS A 317 2.90 -13.98 7.81
C LYS A 317 4.19 -13.47 8.46
N VAL A 318 5.11 -12.90 7.68
CA VAL A 318 6.35 -12.32 8.22
C VAL A 318 6.05 -11.03 8.98
N VAL A 319 5.17 -10.17 8.44
CA VAL A 319 4.72 -8.93 9.11
C VAL A 319 4.06 -9.22 10.46
N GLU A 320 3.21 -10.24 10.52
CA GLU A 320 2.55 -10.71 11.75
C GLU A 320 3.58 -11.09 12.82
N GLY A 321 4.64 -11.80 12.43
CA GLY A 321 5.76 -12.16 13.31
C GLY A 321 6.73 -11.02 13.65
N GLY A 322 6.52 -9.81 13.12
CA GLY A 322 7.45 -8.68 13.30
C GLY A 322 8.80 -8.88 12.59
N GLY A 323 8.86 -9.75 11.60
CA GLY A 323 10.07 -10.06 10.85
C GLY A 323 10.50 -8.95 9.90
N LYS A 324 11.78 -8.98 9.51
CA LYS A 324 12.34 -8.15 8.44
C LYS A 324 12.70 -9.03 7.24
N PHE A 325 12.68 -8.42 6.07
CA PHE A 325 13.09 -8.95 4.79
C PHE A 325 14.46 -8.33 4.43
N GLY A 326 15.50 -9.15 4.31
CA GLY A 326 16.88 -8.77 3.97
C GLY A 326 17.90 -9.42 4.93
N ASP A 327 19.06 -9.93 4.54
CA ASP A 327 19.79 -9.94 3.26
C ASP A 327 19.70 -11.32 2.57
N GLY A 328 20.16 -11.46 1.32
CA GLY A 328 20.13 -12.68 0.50
C GLY A 328 20.87 -13.91 1.08
N GLY A 329 20.43 -14.45 2.20
CA GLY A 329 20.84 -15.72 2.79
C GLY A 329 19.62 -16.54 3.17
N ASP A 330 19.67 -17.83 2.88
CA ASP A 330 18.65 -18.82 3.21
C ASP A 330 18.01 -18.58 4.57
N GLY A 331 16.68 -18.49 4.58
CA GLY A 331 15.89 -18.56 5.80
C GLY A 331 16.01 -19.96 6.41
N THR A 332 17.09 -20.21 7.15
CA THR A 332 17.15 -21.30 8.12
C THR A 332 16.89 -20.75 9.52
N ASN A 333 15.77 -21.19 10.09
CA ASN A 333 15.44 -21.29 11.51
C ASN A 333 16.45 -20.73 12.52
N THR A 334 15.96 -19.87 13.40
CA THR A 334 16.39 -19.86 14.81
C THR A 334 15.19 -19.90 15.74
N THR A 335 14.68 -21.11 15.95
CA THR A 335 14.12 -21.54 17.24
C THR A 335 15.21 -22.28 18.01
N ALA A 336 15.70 -21.67 19.08
CA ALA A 336 16.35 -22.33 20.23
C ALA A 336 16.38 -21.30 21.37
N ALA A 337 15.44 -21.32 22.31
CA ALA A 337 15.48 -22.16 23.50
C ALA A 337 16.88 -22.15 24.17
N ASN A 338 17.05 -21.28 25.17
CA ASN A 338 17.99 -21.52 26.26
C ASN A 338 17.19 -21.53 27.56
N ALA A 339 16.79 -22.75 27.93
CA ALA A 339 16.55 -23.10 29.32
C ALA A 339 17.92 -23.20 30.00
N THR A 340 18.24 -22.26 30.89
CA THR A 340 19.40 -22.41 31.77
C THR A 340 18.94 -23.14 33.03
N THR A 341 19.23 -24.42 33.07
CA THR A 341 19.15 -25.29 34.24
C THR A 341 20.12 -24.76 35.30
N ALA A 342 19.60 -24.19 36.40
CA ALA A 342 20.40 -23.87 37.56
C ALA A 342 20.54 -25.14 38.42
N THR A 343 21.67 -25.84 38.28
CA THR A 343 22.05 -26.92 39.19
C THR A 343 22.83 -26.33 40.36
N THR A 344 22.29 -26.58 41.55
CA THR A 344 22.81 -26.21 42.86
C THR A 344 24.25 -26.70 43.06
N THR A 345 25.16 -25.81 43.47
CA THR A 345 26.39 -26.20 44.18
C THR A 345 26.47 -25.39 45.46
N THR A 346 26.27 -26.09 46.57
CA THR A 346 26.39 -25.63 47.95
C THR A 346 27.87 -25.42 48.28
N ILE A 347 28.27 -24.21 48.67
CA ILE A 347 29.52 -23.99 49.43
C ILE A 347 29.17 -23.18 50.67
N THR A 348 29.39 -23.83 51.80
CA THR A 348 29.24 -23.34 53.17
C THR A 348 30.50 -22.54 53.55
N THR A 349 30.35 -21.30 54.03
CA THR A 349 31.27 -20.71 55.03
C THR A 349 30.62 -19.51 55.73
N THR A 350 30.23 -19.78 56.97
CA THR A 350 30.44 -19.03 58.22
C THR A 350 30.43 -17.49 58.24
N THR A 351 29.52 -17.02 59.11
CA THR A 351 29.23 -15.68 59.64
C THR A 351 30.40 -14.89 60.24
N VAL A 352 30.37 -13.55 60.07
CA VAL A 352 30.70 -12.57 61.13
C VAL A 352 29.75 -11.36 61.04
N SER A 353 29.36 -10.90 62.22
CA SER A 353 28.37 -9.91 62.67
C SER A 353 28.71 -8.43 62.49
N GLY A 354 27.68 -7.57 62.46
CA GLY A 354 27.73 -6.14 62.84
C GLY A 354 26.49 -5.36 62.34
N THR A 355 25.38 -5.30 63.10
CA THR A 355 24.94 -4.24 64.04
C THR A 355 24.61 -2.86 63.43
N GLY A 356 23.35 -2.44 63.64
CA GLY A 356 22.83 -1.05 63.56
C GLY A 356 22.01 -0.77 62.30
N GLY A 357 20.77 -0.29 62.31
CA GLY A 357 19.95 0.33 63.35
C GLY A 357 19.22 1.56 62.75
N LEU A 358 17.89 1.43 62.58
CA LEU A 358 16.82 2.44 62.73
C LEU A 358 16.79 3.77 61.92
N GLY A 359 15.57 4.09 61.43
CA GLY A 359 15.02 5.43 61.17
C GLY A 359 14.96 5.82 59.68
N GLY A 360 13.87 6.26 59.05
CA GLY A 360 12.63 6.90 59.51
C GLY A 360 12.51 8.32 58.91
N GLY A 361 11.38 8.64 58.25
CA GLY A 361 11.01 9.99 57.75
C GLY A 361 11.18 10.15 56.24
N LEU A 362 10.16 10.29 55.38
CA LEU A 362 9.07 11.28 55.24
C LEU A 362 9.55 12.73 54.96
N VAL A 363 8.81 13.44 54.08
CA VAL A 363 8.85 14.87 53.63
C VAL A 363 9.26 14.97 52.14
N SER A 364 8.35 15.16 51.17
CA SER A 364 7.56 16.35 50.79
C SER A 364 8.37 17.57 50.34
N SER A 365 8.35 17.91 49.05
CA SER A 365 7.73 19.13 48.50
C SER A 365 8.29 19.56 47.13
N LYS A 366 7.36 19.93 46.24
CA LYS A 366 7.33 21.00 45.21
C LYS A 366 8.66 21.46 44.57
N VAL A 367 8.71 21.45 43.23
CA VAL A 367 8.29 22.57 42.34
C VAL A 367 7.68 21.98 41.08
#